data_AF-A0A257LYM1-F1
#
_entry.id   AF-A0A257LYM1-F1
#
_cell.length_a   1.000
_cell.length_b   1.000
_cell.length_c   1.000
_cell.angle_alpha   90.00
_cell.angle_beta   90.00
_cell.angle_gamma   90.00
#
_symmetry.space_group_name_H-M   'P 1'
#
loop_
_entity.id
_entity.type
_entity.pdbx_description
1 polymer ?
#
loop_
_entity_poly.entity_id
_entity_poly.type
_entity_poly.pdbx_seq_one_letter_code
_entity_poly.pdbx_strand_id
1 'polypeptide(L)'
;MPDLQHLLDSNREWADAMVGSDPEFFTRLANQQSPEYFWIGCSDSRVPANQITGLAPGEIFVHRNVANVVAETDFNVLSVLQYAVDVLKVKHIIVCGHYGCGGVRAALENIRHGLFDNWLAGIRLTARENQNELSALDHEAALD
;
A
#
# COMPACT_ATOMS: atom_id res chain seq x y z
N MET A 1 -5.97 22.90 17.72
CA MET A 1 -5.95 21.98 16.57
C MET A 1 -7.00 22.46 15.58
N PRO A 2 -6.76 22.40 14.26
CA PRO A 2 -7.82 22.62 13.29
C PRO A 2 -8.94 21.61 13.53
N ASP A 3 -10.18 22.05 13.35
CA ASP A 3 -11.34 21.20 13.48
C ASP A 3 -11.39 20.16 12.35
N LEU A 4 -11.51 18.87 12.71
CA LEU A 4 -11.58 17.75 11.77
C LEU A 4 -13.00 17.48 11.27
N GLN A 5 -13.97 18.31 11.65
CA GLN A 5 -15.38 18.19 11.30
C GLN A 5 -15.62 17.97 9.79
N HIS A 6 -14.84 18.65 8.93
CA HIS A 6 -14.94 18.50 7.48
C HIS A 6 -14.76 17.05 6.99
N LEU A 7 -13.88 16.25 7.61
CA LEU A 7 -13.69 14.83 7.23
C LEU A 7 -14.91 13.97 7.58
N LEU A 8 -15.54 14.26 8.72
CA LEU A 8 -16.75 13.55 9.16
C LEU A 8 -17.94 13.90 8.28
N ASP A 9 -18.02 15.16 7.85
CA ASP A 9 -19.07 15.64 6.95
C ASP A 9 -18.88 15.05 5.54
N SER A 10 -17.67 15.03 5.00
CA SER A 10 -17.38 14.34 3.73
C SER A 10 -17.68 12.84 3.79
N ASN A 11 -17.43 12.17 4.92
CA ASN A 11 -17.80 10.77 5.09
C ASN A 11 -19.33 10.57 5.09
N ARG A 12 -20.08 11.46 5.74
CA ARG A 12 -21.55 11.42 5.75
C ARG A 12 -22.11 11.64 4.34
N GLU A 13 -21.65 12.68 3.66
CA GLU A 13 -22.04 13.00 2.28
C GLU A 13 -21.74 11.84 1.32
N TRP A 14 -20.56 11.22 1.45
CA TRP A 14 -20.20 10.04 0.67
C TRP A 14 -21.15 8.87 0.94
N ALA A 15 -21.44 8.57 2.22
CA ALA A 15 -22.34 7.47 2.56
C ALA A 15 -23.77 7.71 2.05
N ASP A 16 -24.28 8.94 2.20
CA ASP A 16 -25.60 9.33 1.70
C ASP A 16 -25.67 9.25 0.16
N ALA A 17 -24.61 9.67 -0.53
CA ALA A 17 -24.51 9.55 -1.98
C ALA A 17 -24.48 8.09 -2.46
N MET A 18 -23.76 7.21 -1.75
CA MET A 18 -23.75 5.78 -2.06
C MET A 18 -25.13 5.16 -1.90
N VAL A 19 -25.83 5.41 -0.78
CA VAL A 19 -27.20 4.92 -0.55
C VAL A 19 -28.19 5.51 -1.56
N GLY A 20 -28.04 6.80 -1.88
CA GLY A 20 -28.88 7.46 -2.88
C GLY A 20 -28.71 6.87 -4.28
N SER A 21 -27.50 6.43 -4.64
CA SER A 21 -27.22 5.76 -5.92
C SER A 21 -27.61 4.28 -5.92
N ASP A 22 -27.46 3.60 -4.78
CA ASP A 22 -27.74 2.18 -4.60
C ASP A 22 -28.09 1.88 -3.12
N PRO A 23 -29.39 1.75 -2.80
CA PRO A 23 -29.84 1.51 -1.43
C PRO A 23 -29.32 0.21 -0.81
N GLU A 24 -28.93 -0.77 -1.62
CA GLU A 24 -28.42 -2.07 -1.17
C GLU A 24 -26.89 -2.10 -1.08
N PHE A 25 -26.20 -0.99 -1.37
CA PHE A 25 -24.74 -0.91 -1.41
C PHE A 25 -24.08 -1.44 -0.12
N PHE A 26 -24.45 -0.88 1.04
CA PHE A 26 -23.87 -1.27 2.32
C PHE A 26 -24.32 -2.67 2.77
N THR A 27 -25.54 -3.09 2.41
CA THR A 27 -26.01 -4.46 2.66
C THR A 27 -25.14 -5.46 1.92
N ARG A 28 -24.85 -5.24 0.63
CA ARG A 28 -23.96 -6.12 -0.15
C ARG A 28 -22.53 -6.06 0.40
N LEU A 29 -22.01 -4.87 0.66
CA LEU A 29 -20.65 -4.69 1.18
C LEU A 29 -20.44 -5.42 2.52
N ALA A 30 -21.39 -5.32 3.45
CA ALA A 30 -21.31 -6.00 4.75
C ALA A 30 -21.30 -7.53 4.62
N ASN A 31 -21.92 -8.08 3.58
CA ASN A 31 -21.98 -9.51 3.29
C ASN A 31 -20.82 -9.99 2.39
N GLN A 32 -20.00 -9.08 1.88
CA GLN A 32 -18.89 -9.40 0.98
C GLN A 32 -17.57 -9.43 1.76
N GLN A 33 -17.05 -10.63 2.01
CA GLN A 33 -15.78 -10.85 2.73
C GLN A 33 -14.80 -11.76 2.00
N SER A 34 -14.96 -11.95 0.68
CA SER A 34 -14.09 -12.82 -0.12
C SER A 34 -13.37 -12.04 -1.23
N PRO A 35 -12.42 -11.15 -0.89
CA PRO A 35 -11.61 -10.48 -1.89
C PRO A 35 -10.78 -11.51 -2.65
N GLU A 36 -10.62 -11.32 -3.97
CA GLU A 36 -9.79 -12.22 -4.79
C GLU A 36 -8.32 -11.79 -4.83
N TYR A 37 -8.04 -10.54 -4.44
CA TYR A 37 -6.73 -9.91 -4.54
C TYR A 37 -6.23 -9.46 -3.18
N PHE A 38 -4.96 -9.73 -2.89
CA PHE A 38 -4.21 -9.14 -1.79
C PHE A 38 -3.16 -8.17 -2.33
N TRP A 39 -3.25 -6.91 -1.95
CA TRP A 39 -2.39 -5.82 -2.39
C TRP A 39 -1.45 -5.36 -1.28
N ILE A 40 -0.15 -5.46 -1.52
CA ILE A 40 0.90 -4.92 -0.67
C ILE A 40 1.47 -3.70 -1.38
N GLY A 41 1.17 -2.51 -0.86
CA GLY A 41 1.53 -1.23 -1.49
C GLY A 41 2.22 -0.24 -0.57
N CYS A 42 2.72 0.86 -1.15
CA CYS A 42 3.33 1.92 -0.37
C CYS A 42 2.28 2.74 0.41
N SER A 43 2.65 3.26 1.58
CA SER A 43 1.84 4.23 2.36
C SER A 43 1.66 5.59 1.66
N ASP A 44 2.30 5.83 0.51
CA ASP A 44 2.18 7.06 -0.27
C ASP A 44 0.72 7.38 -0.64
N SER A 45 0.26 8.59 -0.31
CA SER A 45 -1.14 8.99 -0.50
C SER A 45 -1.63 8.97 -1.95
N ARG A 46 -0.72 8.96 -2.93
CA ARG A 46 -1.03 8.97 -4.36
C ARG A 46 -1.44 7.60 -4.90
N VAL A 47 -1.27 6.52 -4.12
CA VAL A 47 -1.53 5.14 -4.58
C VAL A 47 -2.63 4.38 -3.80
N PRO A 48 -3.87 4.88 -3.76
CA PRO A 48 -5.01 4.13 -3.21
C PRO A 48 -5.41 2.99 -4.15
N ALA A 49 -5.25 1.75 -3.69
CA ALA A 49 -5.41 0.55 -4.50
C ALA A 49 -6.74 0.48 -5.26
N ASN A 50 -7.88 0.61 -4.56
CA ASN A 50 -9.22 0.52 -5.15
C ASN A 50 -9.45 1.54 -6.28
N GLN A 51 -8.95 2.77 -6.12
CA GLN A 51 -9.16 3.83 -7.10
C GLN A 51 -8.33 3.60 -8.37
N ILE A 52 -7.09 3.13 -8.22
CA ILE A 52 -6.18 2.87 -9.34
C ILE A 52 -6.64 1.64 -10.14
N THR A 53 -7.17 0.62 -9.46
CA THR A 53 -7.63 -0.61 -10.11
C THR A 53 -9.10 -0.55 -10.56
N GLY A 54 -9.83 0.49 -10.17
CA GLY A 54 -11.26 0.63 -10.47
C GLY A 54 -12.13 -0.41 -9.76
N LEU A 55 -11.64 -1.02 -8.68
CA LEU A 55 -12.36 -2.03 -7.90
C LEU A 55 -13.21 -1.38 -6.81
N ALA A 56 -14.36 -1.98 -6.54
CA ALA A 56 -15.25 -1.57 -5.48
C ALA A 56 -14.65 -1.89 -4.09
N PRO A 57 -15.10 -1.19 -3.02
CA PRO A 57 -14.79 -1.60 -1.65
C PRO A 57 -15.11 -3.08 -1.41
N GLY A 58 -14.23 -3.79 -0.71
CA GLY A 58 -14.39 -5.21 -0.39
C GLY A 58 -13.84 -6.19 -1.45
N GLU A 59 -13.47 -5.72 -2.65
CA GLU A 59 -12.92 -6.59 -3.70
C GLU A 59 -11.40 -6.83 -3.58
N ILE A 60 -10.70 -5.96 -2.86
CA ILE A 60 -9.26 -6.04 -2.63
C ILE A 60 -8.93 -5.94 -1.15
N PHE A 61 -8.14 -6.90 -0.66
CA PHE A 61 -7.55 -6.87 0.67
C PHE A 61 -6.24 -6.12 0.60
N VAL A 62 -5.98 -5.19 1.53
CA VAL A 62 -4.91 -4.21 1.38
C VAL A 62 -4.01 -4.18 2.61
N HIS A 63 -2.71 -4.31 2.38
CA HIS A 63 -1.65 -3.97 3.32
C HIS A 63 -0.82 -2.81 2.78
N ARG A 64 -0.47 -1.85 3.63
CA ARG A 64 0.36 -0.70 3.24
C ARG A 64 1.41 -0.39 4.29
N ASN A 65 2.64 -0.23 3.84
CA ASN A 65 3.75 0.26 4.64
C ASN A 65 4.67 1.13 3.77
N VAL A 66 5.66 1.79 4.36
CA VAL A 66 6.54 2.68 3.59
C VAL A 66 7.39 1.85 2.63
N ALA A 67 7.35 2.19 1.34
CA ALA A 67 8.06 1.50 0.26
C ALA A 67 7.72 0.00 0.10
N ASN A 68 6.48 -0.41 0.48
CA ASN A 68 5.92 -1.74 0.19
C ASN A 68 6.86 -2.91 0.52
N VAL A 69 7.58 -2.79 1.64
CA VAL A 69 8.58 -3.76 2.09
C VAL A 69 7.89 -4.98 2.67
N VAL A 70 8.35 -6.16 2.28
CA VAL A 70 7.97 -7.43 2.88
C VAL A 70 9.21 -8.03 3.52
N ALA A 71 9.32 -7.92 4.85
CA ALA A 71 10.45 -8.48 5.58
C ALA A 71 10.05 -9.82 6.23
N GLU A 72 10.97 -10.80 6.20
CA GLU A 72 10.76 -12.17 6.71
C GLU A 72 10.48 -12.23 8.23
N THR A 73 10.75 -11.14 8.95
CA THR A 73 10.53 -11.03 10.40
C THR A 73 9.48 -9.97 10.77
N ASP A 74 8.85 -9.34 9.78
CA ASP A 74 7.78 -8.38 10.03
C ASP A 74 6.45 -9.10 10.25
N PHE A 75 6.13 -9.40 11.50
CA PHE A 75 4.85 -10.01 11.87
C PHE A 75 3.63 -9.20 11.45
N ASN A 76 3.76 -7.90 11.14
CA ASN A 76 2.66 -7.11 10.61
C ASN A 76 2.24 -7.64 9.22
N VAL A 77 3.12 -7.54 8.23
CA VAL A 77 2.81 -8.02 6.87
C VAL A 77 2.59 -9.54 6.83
N LEU A 78 3.33 -10.32 7.64
CA LEU A 78 3.19 -11.78 7.65
C LEU A 78 1.85 -12.22 8.22
N SER A 79 1.33 -11.55 9.25
CA SER A 79 -0.01 -11.88 9.80
C SER A 79 -1.11 -11.54 8.80
N VAL A 80 -0.98 -10.42 8.08
CA VAL A 80 -1.95 -10.02 7.04
C VAL A 80 -1.86 -10.97 5.84
N LEU A 81 -0.65 -11.37 5.44
CA LEU A 81 -0.42 -12.37 4.38
C LEU A 81 -1.02 -13.73 4.73
N GLN A 82 -0.77 -14.23 5.94
CA GLN A 82 -1.35 -15.49 6.39
C GLN A 82 -2.88 -15.42 6.38
N TYR A 83 -3.46 -14.34 6.89
CA TYR A 83 -4.92 -14.18 6.88
C TYR A 83 -5.48 -14.14 5.44
N ALA A 84 -4.83 -13.41 4.54
CA ALA A 84 -5.22 -13.34 3.13
C ALA A 84 -5.23 -14.73 2.46
N VAL A 85 -4.19 -15.53 2.68
CA VAL A 85 -4.03 -16.84 2.05
C VAL A 85 -4.87 -17.92 2.75
N ASP A 86 -4.79 -18.00 4.07
CA ASP A 86 -5.37 -19.11 4.83
C ASP A 86 -6.84 -18.91 5.16
N VAL A 87 -7.28 -17.66 5.37
CA VAL A 87 -8.66 -17.35 5.76
C VAL A 87 -9.46 -16.84 4.57
N LEU A 88 -8.99 -15.78 3.90
CA LEU A 88 -9.72 -15.16 2.79
C LEU A 88 -9.60 -15.94 1.47
N LYS A 89 -8.60 -16.82 1.35
CA LYS A 89 -8.32 -17.62 0.15
C LYS A 89 -8.17 -16.75 -1.11
N VAL A 90 -7.46 -15.63 -1.00
CA VAL A 90 -7.17 -14.76 -2.14
C VAL A 90 -6.50 -15.55 -3.26
N LYS A 91 -6.83 -15.23 -4.52
CA LYS A 91 -6.29 -15.89 -5.71
C LYS A 91 -4.96 -15.29 -6.14
N HIS A 92 -4.76 -14.00 -5.85
CA HIS A 92 -3.61 -13.24 -6.31
C HIS A 92 -3.01 -12.41 -5.20
N ILE A 93 -1.68 -12.40 -5.10
CA ILE A 93 -0.92 -11.51 -4.22
C ILE A 93 -0.11 -10.57 -5.11
N ILE A 94 -0.22 -9.28 -4.87
CA ILE A 94 0.39 -8.22 -5.67
C ILE A 94 1.27 -7.38 -4.77
N VAL A 95 2.56 -7.30 -5.07
CA VAL A 95 3.46 -6.30 -4.49
C VAL A 95 3.55 -5.15 -5.50
N CYS A 96 3.02 -3.98 -5.13
CA CYS A 96 2.96 -2.83 -6.02
C CYS A 96 3.85 -1.69 -5.51
N GLY A 97 4.96 -1.47 -6.22
CA GLY A 97 5.77 -0.27 -6.11
C GLY A 97 5.16 0.92 -6.85
N HIS A 98 5.79 2.08 -6.75
CA HIS A 98 5.42 3.26 -7.52
C HIS A 98 6.62 4.16 -7.77
N TYR A 99 6.60 4.87 -8.89
CA TYR A 99 7.62 5.87 -9.23
C TYR A 99 7.63 7.03 -8.22
N GLY A 100 8.80 7.66 -8.05
CA GLY A 100 9.00 8.74 -7.10
C GLY A 100 8.70 8.35 -5.65
N CYS A 101 9.06 7.12 -5.26
CA CYS A 101 8.85 6.63 -3.90
C CYS A 101 9.84 7.27 -2.92
N GLY A 102 9.33 8.08 -1.99
CA GLY A 102 10.17 8.75 -0.98
C GLY A 102 10.96 7.78 -0.09
N GLY A 103 10.42 6.57 0.17
CA GLY A 103 11.13 5.55 0.95
C GLY A 103 12.28 4.90 0.17
N VAL A 104 12.11 4.65 -1.14
CA VAL A 104 13.19 4.16 -2.01
C VAL A 104 14.27 5.22 -2.14
N ARG A 105 13.88 6.48 -2.39
CA ARG A 105 14.81 7.61 -2.45
C ARG A 105 15.63 7.74 -1.17
N ALA A 106 15.00 7.73 0.00
CA ALA A 106 15.66 7.75 1.30
C ALA A 106 16.58 6.54 1.55
N ALA A 107 16.32 5.40 0.92
CA ALA A 107 17.18 4.22 1.03
C ALA A 107 18.48 4.37 0.24
N LEU A 108 18.40 5.03 -0.92
CA LEU A 108 19.49 5.21 -1.88
C LEU A 108 20.33 6.47 -1.63
N GLU A 109 19.78 7.45 -0.92
CA GLU A 109 20.50 8.63 -0.45
C GLU A 109 21.47 8.28 0.70
N ASN A 110 22.62 8.97 0.76
CA ASN A 110 23.57 8.84 1.86
C ASN A 110 23.23 9.78 3.03
N ILE A 111 21.94 9.82 3.41
CA ILE A 111 21.41 10.67 4.47
C ILE A 111 20.83 9.77 5.57
N ARG A 112 21.06 10.14 6.84
CA ARG A 112 20.48 9.40 7.98
C ARG A 112 19.06 9.90 8.25
N HIS A 113 18.11 8.98 8.29
CA HIS A 113 16.70 9.25 8.60
C HIS A 113 16.29 8.71 9.99
N GLY A 114 17.21 8.15 10.76
CA GLY A 114 16.97 7.72 12.15
C GLY A 114 16.38 6.31 12.22
N LEU A 115 15.31 6.10 13.00
CA LEU A 115 14.67 4.76 13.12
C LEU A 115 14.23 4.21 11.76
N PHE A 116 13.85 5.11 10.85
CA PHE A 116 13.43 4.79 9.50
C PHE A 116 14.51 4.07 8.69
N ASP A 117 15.80 4.29 9.00
CA ASP A 117 16.91 3.62 8.32
C ASP A 117 16.91 2.10 8.50
N ASN A 118 16.42 1.61 9.65
CA ASN A 118 16.33 0.18 9.91
C ASN A 118 15.26 -0.48 9.04
N TRP A 119 14.15 0.22 8.81
CA TRP A 119 13.06 -0.25 7.95
C TRP A 119 13.53 -0.41 6.49
N LEU A 120 14.36 0.51 6.01
CA LEU A 120 14.87 0.53 4.64
C LEU A 120 16.06 -0.41 4.39
N ALA A 121 16.48 -1.20 5.38
CA ALA A 121 17.64 -2.08 5.27
C ALA A 121 17.53 -3.08 4.12
N GLY A 122 16.33 -3.63 3.88
CA GLY A 122 16.07 -4.56 2.77
C GLY A 122 16.29 -3.89 1.41
N ILE A 123 15.77 -2.67 1.21
CA ILE A 123 15.95 -1.91 -0.04
C ILE A 123 17.42 -1.60 -0.28
N ARG A 124 18.16 -1.22 0.77
CA ARG A 124 19.62 -0.98 0.68
C ARG A 124 20.40 -2.23 0.31
N LEU A 125 19.99 -3.39 0.80
CA LEU A 125 20.60 -4.65 0.42
C LEU A 125 20.35 -4.92 -1.07
N THR A 126 19.10 -4.84 -1.53
CA THR A 126 18.74 -5.00 -2.94
C THR A 126 19.50 -4.02 -3.84
N ALA A 127 19.63 -2.76 -3.43
CA ALA A 127 20.39 -1.76 -4.18
C ALA A 127 21.88 -2.11 -4.30
N ARG A 128 22.49 -2.66 -3.23
CA ARG A 128 23.88 -3.12 -3.26
C ARG A 128 24.07 -4.33 -4.16
N GLU A 129 23.14 -5.27 -4.13
CA GLU A 129 23.14 -6.46 -4.99
C GLU A 129 23.05 -6.10 -6.48
N ASN A 130 22.33 -5.00 -6.79
CA ASN A 130 22.11 -4.52 -8.15
C ASN A 130 22.94 -3.27 -8.49
N GLN A 131 24.02 -2.99 -7.75
CA GLN A 131 24.79 -1.75 -7.88
C GLN A 131 25.36 -1.53 -9.30
N ASN A 132 25.74 -2.59 -10.00
CA ASN A 132 26.27 -2.49 -11.36
C ASN A 132 25.22 -1.98 -12.35
N GLU A 133 23.97 -2.42 -12.20
CA GLU A 133 22.86 -1.96 -13.05
C GLU A 133 22.47 -0.52 -12.69
N LEU A 134 22.30 -0.24 -11.39
CA LEU A 134 21.92 1.10 -10.93
C LEU A 134 22.98 2.17 -11.25
N SER A 135 24.27 1.83 -11.21
CA SER A 135 25.36 2.77 -11.56
C SER A 135 25.49 3.03 -13.06
N ALA A 136 24.87 2.22 -13.91
CA ALA A 136 24.83 2.43 -15.36
C ALA A 136 23.70 3.39 -15.78
N LEU A 137 22.75 3.67 -14.88
CA LEU A 137 21.63 4.59 -15.09
C LEU A 137 22.01 6.02 -14.66
N ASP A 138 21.28 7.01 -15.16
CA ASP A 138 21.35 8.34 -14.57
C ASP A 138 20.72 8.36 -13.17
N HIS A 139 20.99 9.42 -12.41
CA HIS A 139 20.62 9.48 -11.00
C HIS A 139 19.11 9.36 -10.77
N GLU A 140 18.27 10.03 -11.55
CA GLU A 140 16.82 9.96 -11.34
C GLU A 140 16.27 8.60 -11.80
N ALA A 141 16.78 8.07 -12.92
CA ALA A 141 16.41 6.74 -13.39
C ALA A 141 16.82 5.61 -12.44
N ALA A 142 17.88 5.79 -11.64
CA ALA A 142 18.28 4.83 -10.62
C ALA A 142 17.41 4.90 -9.33
N LEU A 143 16.65 5.99 -9.14
CA LEU A 143 15.78 6.20 -7.98
C LEU A 143 14.33 5.78 -8.21
N ASP A 144 13.93 5.60 -9.47
CA ASP A 144 12.57 5.31 -9.94
C ASP A 144 12.40 3.83 -10.34
#